data_AF-A0A124P956-F1
#
_entry.id   AF-A0A124P956-F1
#
_cell.length_a   1.000
_cell.length_b   1.000
_cell.length_c   1.000
_cell.angle_alpha   90.00
_cell.angle_beta   90.00
_cell.angle_gamma   90.00
#
_symmetry.space_group_name_H-M   'P 1'
#
loop_
_entity.id
_entity.type
_entity.pdbx_description
1 polymer ?
#
loop_
_entity_poly.entity_id
_entity_poly.type
_entity_poly.pdbx_seq_one_letter_code
_entity_poly.pdbx_strand_id
1 'polypeptide(L)' 'MHIEQIERAINIWRARQPSADRDPILCREARILADPYALMIFHGATQIEVGQLTDAQRAAFEGAMTAVTQGVAYP' A
#
# COMPACT_ATOMS: atom_id res chain seq x y z
N MET A 1 -11.60 2.54 5.29
CA MET A 1 -10.20 2.03 5.36
C MET A 1 -9.32 3.12 5.94
N HIS A 2 -8.47 2.81 6.92
CA HIS A 2 -7.62 3.80 7.60
C HIS A 2 -6.29 4.03 6.85
N ILE A 3 -5.74 5.23 6.98
CA ILE A 3 -4.45 5.62 6.36
C ILE A 3 -3.31 4.67 6.74
N GLU A 4 -3.27 4.23 8.01
CA GLU A 4 -2.28 3.28 8.55
C GLU A 4 -2.33 1.92 7.85
N GLN A 5 -3.52 1.48 7.41
CA GLN A 5 -3.67 0.23 6.66
C GLN A 5 -3.06 0.34 5.26
N ILE A 6 -3.24 1.49 4.60
CA ILE A 6 -2.64 1.76 3.28
C ILE A 6 -1.12 1.86 3.41
N GLU A 7 -0.63 2.58 4.42
CA GLU A 7 0.80 2.69 4.72
C GLU A 7 1.43 1.31 4.94
N ARG A 8 0.78 0.47 5.75
CA ARG A 8 1.22 -0.91 5.97
C ARG A 8 1.29 -1.70 4.67
N ALA A 9 0.28 -1.60 3.80
CA ALA A 9 0.27 -2.28 2.51
C ALA A 9 1.43 -1.82 1.61
N ILE A 10 1.71 -0.52 1.55
CA ILE A 10 2.85 0.05 0.83
C ILE A 10 4.17 -0.52 1.38
N ASN A 11 4.32 -0.58 2.71
CA ASN A 11 5.53 -1.10 3.35
C ASN A 11 5.76 -2.59 3.07
N ILE A 12 4.70 -3.40 3.03
CA ILE A 12 4.78 -4.82 2.65
C ILE A 12 5.30 -4.97 1.22
N TRP A 13 4.78 -4.19 0.29
CA TRP A 13 5.25 -4.22 -1.11
C TRP A 13 6.71 -3.77 -1.25
N ARG A 14 7.11 -2.72 -0.51
CA ARG A 14 8.51 -2.26 -0.45
C ARG A 14 9.45 -3.32 0.13
N ALA A 15 9.04 -4.04 1.17
CA ALA A 15 9.86 -5.07 1.80
C ALA A 15 10.04 -6.32 0.90
N ARG A 16 9.08 -6.60 0.01
CA ARG A 16 9.10 -7.76 -0.89
C ARG A 16 10.06 -7.61 -2.07
N GLN A 17 10.30 -6.39 -2.52
CA GLN A 17 11.22 -6.08 -3.60
C GLN A 17 12.23 -5.05 -3.08
N PRO A 18 13.27 -5.46 -2.34
CA PRO A 18 14.40 -4.59 -2.09
C PRO A 18 14.97 -4.24 -3.48
N SER A 19 14.88 -2.98 -3.89
CA SER A 19 15.38 -2.50 -5.18
C SER A 19 16.75 -3.11 -5.46
N ALA A 20 16.83 -3.99 -6.46
CA ALA A 20 18.09 -4.66 -6.81
C ALA A 20 19.14 -3.67 -7.35
N ASP A 21 18.70 -2.51 -7.83
CA ASP A 21 19.56 -1.45 -8.33
C ASP A 21 19.08 -0.08 -7.84
N ARG A 22 19.91 0.52 -6.97
CA ARG A 22 20.27 1.94 -6.77
C ARG A 22 19.24 3.08 -6.91
N ASP A 23 17.95 2.81 -7.11
CA ASP A 23 16.86 3.77 -7.03
C ASP A 23 15.69 3.22 -6.19
N PRO A 24 15.15 4.00 -5.23
CA PRO A 24 14.00 3.62 -4.43
C PRO A 24 12.69 3.74 -5.24
N ILE A 25 12.62 3.08 -6.39
CA ILE A 25 11.40 3.02 -7.21
C ILE A 25 10.44 2.07 -6.49
N LEU A 26 9.29 2.62 -6.03
CA LEU A 26 8.17 1.82 -5.56
C LEU A 26 7.79 0.81 -6.66
N CYS A 27 7.64 -0.47 -6.29
CA CYS A 27 7.05 -1.46 -7.19
C CYS A 27 5.63 -1.03 -7.58
N ARG A 28 5.09 -1.62 -8.66
CA ARG A 28 3.82 -1.18 -9.27
C ARG A 28 2.69 -1.09 -8.25
N GLU A 29 2.56 -2.07 -7.37
CA GLU A 29 1.50 -2.17 -6.36
C GLU A 29 1.64 -1.08 -5.30
N ALA A 30 2.87 -0.83 -4.81
CA ALA A 30 3.14 0.25 -3.87
C ALA A 30 2.87 1.62 -4.50
N ARG A 31 3.18 1.79 -5.78
CA ARG A 31 2.88 3.04 -6.52
C ARG A 31 1.38 3.26 -6.70
N ILE A 32 0.62 2.21 -6.98
CA ILE A 32 -0.85 2.28 -7.08
C ILE A 32 -1.48 2.73 -5.75
N LEU A 33 -0.93 2.26 -4.62
CA LEU A 33 -1.41 2.64 -3.28
C LEU A 33 -0.93 4.03 -2.82
N ALA A 34 0.11 4.57 -3.45
CA ALA A 34 0.63 5.90 -3.12
C ALA A 34 -0.39 7.01 -3.45
N ASP A 35 -1.19 6.85 -4.50
CA ASP A 35 -2.19 7.84 -4.90
C ASP A 35 -3.27 8.08 -3.83
N PRO A 36 -4.01 7.07 -3.34
CA PRO A 36 -5.02 7.29 -2.30
C PRO A 36 -4.37 7.70 -0.97
N TYR A 37 -3.16 7.21 -0.67
CA TYR A 37 -2.41 7.64 0.52
C TYR A 37 -2.05 9.13 0.47
N ALA A 38 -1.53 9.61 -0.65
CA ALA A 38 -1.19 11.01 -0.85
C ALA A 38 -2.43 11.91 -0.79
N LEU A 39 -3.55 11.49 -1.38
CA LEU A 39 -4.82 12.21 -1.29
C LEU A 39 -5.31 12.34 0.15
N MET A 40 -5.19 11.27 0.95
CA MET A 40 -5.56 11.31 2.37
C MET A 40 -4.71 12.31 3.15
N ILE A 41 -3.39 12.32 2.94
CA ILE A 41 -2.49 13.32 3.55
C ILE A 41 -2.88 14.73 3.11
N PHE A 42 -3.07 14.95 1.81
CA PHE A 42 -3.41 16.25 1.25
C PHE A 42 -4.71 16.82 1.83
N HIS A 43 -5.71 15.97 2.04
CA HIS A 43 -6.99 16.36 2.64
C HIS A 43 -7.00 16.32 4.18
N GLY A 44 -5.92 15.88 4.83
CA GLY A 44 -5.90 15.64 6.29
C GLY A 44 -6.88 14.54 6.73
N ALA A 45 -7.24 13.62 5.84
CA ALA A 45 -8.17 12.53 6.11
C ALA A 45 -7.45 11.32 6.72
N THR A 46 -8.02 10.76 7.78
CA THR A 46 -7.52 9.53 8.42
C THR A 46 -8.20 8.26 7.90
N GLN A 47 -9.29 8.42 7.15
CA GLN A 47 -10.10 7.35 6.58
C GLN A 47 -10.55 7.68 5.15
N ILE A 48 -10.63 6.64 4.32
CA ILE A 48 -11.21 6.68 2.98
C ILE A 48 -12.24 5.56 2.84
N GLU A 49 -13.35 5.85 2.17
CA GLU A 49 -14.37 4.84 1.86
C GLU A 49 -13.81 3.83 0.85
N VAL A 50 -14.09 2.54 1.06
CA VAL A 50 -13.58 1.48 0.16
C VAL A 50 -14.12 1.66 -1.27
N GLY A 51 -15.33 2.20 -1.41
CA GLY A 51 -15.93 2.52 -2.70
C GLY A 51 -15.24 3.68 -3.46
N GLN A 52 -14.38 4.46 -2.80
CA GLN A 52 -13.57 5.50 -3.47
C GLN A 52 -12.26 4.96 -4.05
N LEU A 53 -11.91 3.71 -3.74
CA LEU A 53 -10.74 3.06 -4.33
C LEU A 53 -11.08 2.51 -5.70
N THR A 54 -10.15 2.64 -6.63
CA THR A 54 -10.22 1.92 -7.91
C THR A 54 -10.04 0.42 -7.69
N ASP A 55 -10.49 -0.40 -8.64
CA ASP A 55 -10.31 -1.86 -8.57
C ASP A 55 -8.83 -2.26 -8.41
N ALA A 56 -7.92 -1.53 -9.07
CA ALA A 56 -6.48 -1.76 -8.96
C ALA A 56 -5.94 -1.45 -7.56
N GLN A 57 -6.42 -0.39 -6.91
CA GLN A 57 -6.05 -0.02 -5.54
C GLN A 57 -6.56 -1.06 -4.54
N ARG A 58 -7.80 -1.52 -4.69
CA ARG A 58 -8.34 -2.61 -3.86
C ARG A 58 -7.52 -3.89 -4.02
N ALA A 59 -7.26 -4.30 -5.25
CA ALA A 59 -6.48 -5.52 -5.52
C ALA A 59 -5.05 -5.43 -4.97
N ALA A 60 -4.38 -4.29 -5.09
CA ALA A 60 -3.05 -4.07 -4.52
C ALA A 60 -3.06 -4.13 -2.98
N PHE A 61 -4.10 -3.59 -2.34
CA PHE A 61 -4.28 -3.67 -0.89
C PHE A 61 -4.54 -5.11 -0.43
N GLU A 62 -5.50 -5.80 -1.06
CA GLU A 62 -5.85 -7.19 -0.75
C GLU A 62 -4.66 -8.14 -0.94
N GLY A 63 -3.88 -7.93 -2.01
CA GLY A 63 -2.64 -8.67 -2.25
C GLY A 63 -1.62 -8.50 -1.13
N ALA A 64 -1.47 -7.27 -0.60
CA ALA A 64 -0.61 -7.00 0.55
C ALA A 64 -1.13 -7.62 1.85
N MET A 65 -2.44 -7.70 2.07
CA MET A 65 -2.99 -8.29 3.29
C MET A 65 -2.92 -9.82 3.27
N THR A 66 -3.17 -10.44 2.11
CA THR A 66 -3.05 -11.90 1.92
C THR A 66 -1.60 -12.36 2.09
N ALA A 67 -0.66 -11.52 1.64
CA ALA A 67 0.77 -11.70 1.80
C ALA A 67 1.24 -11.87 3.25
N VAL A 68 0.65 -11.12 4.19
CA VAL A 68 0.99 -11.19 5.62
C VAL A 68 0.54 -12.53 6.21
N THR A 69 -0.62 -13.03 5.77
CA THR A 69 -1.21 -14.30 6.23
C THR A 69 -0.38 -15.54 5.83
N GLN A 70 0.48 -15.43 4.80
CA GLN A 70 1.29 -16.55 4.29
C GLN A 70 2.76 -16.52 4.77
N GLY A 71 3.09 -15.66 5.74
CA GLY A 71 4.34 -15.75 6.50
C GLY A 71 5.37 -14.67 6.18
N VAL A 72 5.20 -13.48 6.78
CA VAL A 72 6.25 -12.75 7.51
C VAL A 72 5.52 -11.81 8.47
N ALA A 73 5.64 -12.04 9.78
CA ALA A 73 5.26 -11.02 10.76
C ALA A 73 6.25 -9.86 10.61
N TYR A 74 5.75 -8.69 10.20
CA TYR A 74 6.56 -7.47 10.24
C TYR A 74 6.56 -6.97 11.68
N PRO A 75 7.73 -6.80 12.33
CA PRO A 75 7.81 -6.23 13.68
C PRO A 75 7.34 -4.76 13.71
#